data_AF-B8FID9-F1
#
_entry.id   AF-B8FID9-F1
#
_cell.length_a   1.000
_cell.length_b   1.000
_cell.length_c   1.000
_cell.angle_alpha   90.00
_cell.angle_beta   90.00
_cell.angle_gamma   90.00
#
_symmetry.space_group_name_H-M   'P 1'
#
loop_
_entity.id
_entity.type
_entity.pdbx_description
1 polymer ?
#
loop_
_entity_poly.entity_id
_entity_poly.type
_entity_poly.pdbx_seq_one_letter_code
_entity_poly.pdbx_strand_id
1 'polypeptide(L)'
;MHRGKKIARRRLLFLFLLLVFTLPGLAPAMDQPVLSKGQTVYVPVYSNVYSGPRAKEFQLAAMVSIRNTDPKESIKIVRADYYDNEGKLVERYFPGGKSLAPLASTHIYIKEYDEKGGPGANFIITWQAKGQVNEPVIEALMLGLKGGQGISFLCPAKVIDTKD
;
A
#
# COMPACT_ATOMS: atom_id res chain seq x y z
N MET A 1 -32.30 -20.30 59.95
CA MET A 1 -30.91 -20.38 59.42
C MET A 1 -30.84 -20.07 57.90
N HIS A 2 -31.38 -18.93 57.43
CA HIS A 2 -31.58 -18.69 55.97
C HIS A 2 -31.21 -17.28 55.44
N ARG A 3 -30.72 -16.36 56.30
CA ARG A 3 -30.40 -14.96 55.93
C ARG A 3 -28.94 -14.71 55.49
N GLY A 4 -27.97 -15.53 55.90
CA GLY A 4 -26.54 -15.30 55.62
C GLY A 4 -26.08 -15.64 54.19
N LYS A 5 -26.68 -16.63 53.53
CA LYS A 5 -26.26 -17.10 52.19
C LYS A 5 -26.61 -16.12 51.06
N LYS A 6 -27.65 -15.29 51.22
CA LYS A 6 -28.08 -14.31 50.19
C LYS A 6 -27.15 -13.09 50.10
N ILE A 7 -26.55 -12.67 51.21
CA ILE A 7 -25.63 -11.52 51.27
C ILE A 7 -24.26 -11.88 50.68
N ALA A 8 -23.75 -13.09 50.97
CA ALA A 8 -22.50 -13.58 50.40
C ALA A 8 -22.57 -13.72 48.86
N ARG A 9 -23.70 -14.20 48.31
CA ARG A 9 -23.92 -14.30 46.86
C ARG A 9 -23.97 -12.94 46.16
N ARG A 10 -24.56 -11.91 46.79
CA ARG A 10 -24.57 -10.53 46.24
C ARG A 10 -23.18 -9.88 46.27
N ARG A 11 -22.39 -10.08 47.33
CA ARG A 11 -21.01 -9.57 47.40
C ARG A 11 -20.06 -10.27 46.41
N LEU A 12 -20.25 -11.57 46.19
CA LEU A 12 -19.47 -12.33 45.21
C LEU A 12 -19.83 -11.94 43.77
N LEU A 13 -21.10 -11.63 43.49
CA LEU A 13 -21.54 -11.11 42.19
C LEU A 13 -20.96 -9.72 41.91
N PHE A 14 -20.89 -8.85 42.92
CA PHE A 14 -20.29 -7.52 42.78
C PHE A 14 -18.77 -7.57 42.57
N LEU A 15 -18.06 -8.52 43.21
CA LEU A 15 -16.62 -8.73 42.95
C LEU A 15 -16.36 -9.29 41.55
N PHE A 16 -17.26 -10.14 41.03
CA PHE A 16 -17.14 -10.70 39.69
C PHE A 16 -17.44 -9.65 38.60
N LEU A 17 -18.38 -8.74 38.86
CA LEU A 17 -18.69 -7.64 37.94
C LEU A 17 -17.56 -6.59 37.87
N LEU A 18 -16.79 -6.42 38.95
CA LEU A 18 -15.64 -5.51 38.99
C LEU A 18 -14.40 -6.09 38.29
N LEU A 19 -14.28 -7.43 38.21
CA LEU A 19 -13.20 -8.11 37.50
C LEU A 19 -13.38 -8.09 35.97
N VAL A 20 -14.61 -7.95 35.48
CA VAL A 20 -14.91 -7.87 34.03
C VAL A 20 -14.61 -6.47 33.46
N PHE A 21 -14.56 -5.42 34.30
CA PHE A 21 -14.24 -4.06 33.87
C PHE A 21 -12.73 -3.74 33.82
N THR A 22 -11.86 -4.67 34.24
CA THR A 22 -10.41 -4.50 34.24
C THR A 22 -9.70 -5.44 33.25
N LEU A 23 -10.28 -5.64 32.06
CA LEU A 23 -9.52 -6.12 30.91
C LEU A 23 -9.12 -4.91 30.06
N PRO A 24 -8.02 -4.21 30.37
CA PRO A 24 -7.51 -3.20 29.47
C PRO A 24 -7.01 -3.89 28.20
N GLY A 25 -7.49 -3.43 27.04
CA GLY A 25 -6.71 -3.49 25.82
C GLY A 25 -6.88 -4.73 24.94
N LEU A 26 -8.10 -4.94 24.42
CA LEU A 26 -8.26 -5.43 23.04
C LEU A 26 -8.93 -4.32 22.20
N ALA A 27 -8.46 -3.09 22.35
CA ALA A 27 -8.65 -2.12 21.28
C ALA A 27 -7.64 -2.51 20.19
N PRO A 28 -8.06 -2.81 18.94
CA PRO A 28 -7.11 -2.83 17.83
C PRO A 28 -6.26 -1.55 17.91
N ALA A 29 -4.93 -1.73 17.89
CA ALA A 29 -4.01 -0.62 17.79
C ALA A 29 -4.45 0.23 16.59
N MET A 30 -4.88 1.45 16.85
CA MET A 30 -5.24 2.40 15.80
C MET A 30 -3.94 2.65 15.04
N ASP A 31 -3.91 2.20 13.78
CA ASP A 31 -2.74 2.33 12.92
C ASP A 31 -2.42 3.82 12.79
N GLN A 32 -1.41 4.29 13.54
CA GLN A 32 -1.06 5.69 13.50
C GLN A 32 -0.32 5.97 12.20
N PRO A 33 -0.55 7.14 11.56
CA PRO A 33 0.16 7.49 10.35
C PRO A 33 1.66 7.40 10.58
N VAL A 34 2.33 6.51 9.85
CA VAL A 34 3.79 6.44 9.87
C VAL A 34 4.29 7.71 9.18
N LEU A 35 5.15 8.44 9.90
CA LEU A 35 5.74 9.67 9.40
C LEU A 35 7.15 9.40 8.90
N SER A 36 7.47 9.92 7.71
CA SER A 36 8.79 9.78 7.11
C SER A 36 9.20 11.06 6.37
N LYS A 37 10.51 11.31 6.26
CA LYS A 37 11.04 12.37 5.38
C LYS A 37 11.30 11.89 3.96
N GLY A 38 11.23 10.58 3.72
CA GLY A 38 11.46 10.01 2.41
C GLY A 38 11.72 8.52 2.47
N GLN A 39 11.37 7.83 1.40
CA GLN A 39 11.55 6.39 1.27
C GLN A 39 11.89 6.03 -0.16
N THR A 40 12.46 4.84 -0.33
CA THR A 40 12.45 4.12 -1.60
C THR A 40 11.51 2.93 -1.48
N VAL A 41 10.62 2.81 -2.46
CA VAL A 41 9.61 1.75 -2.50
C VAL A 41 9.74 0.93 -3.78
N TYR A 42 9.47 -0.37 -3.66
CA TYR A 42 9.32 -1.31 -4.76
C TYR A 42 7.83 -1.48 -5.07
N VAL A 43 7.42 -1.27 -6.32
CA VAL A 43 6.03 -1.47 -6.76
C VAL A 43 5.98 -2.59 -7.80
N PRO A 44 5.37 -3.75 -7.50
CA PRO A 44 5.20 -4.80 -8.49
C PRO A 44 4.34 -4.34 -9.67
N VAL A 45 4.75 -4.67 -10.90
CA VAL A 45 3.99 -4.42 -12.12
C VAL A 45 3.95 -5.65 -13.01
N TYR A 46 2.77 -6.00 -13.50
CA TYR A 46 2.59 -7.17 -14.37
C TYR A 46 2.16 -6.67 -15.75
N SER A 47 3.01 -6.82 -16.78
CA SER A 47 2.55 -6.59 -18.17
C SER A 47 1.66 -7.74 -18.65
N ASN A 48 1.83 -8.93 -18.08
CA ASN A 48 0.99 -10.08 -18.36
C ASN A 48 0.88 -11.02 -17.15
N VAL A 49 -0.20 -11.79 -17.13
CA VAL A 49 -0.41 -12.91 -16.23
C VAL A 49 -0.74 -14.17 -17.03
N TYR A 50 -0.59 -15.33 -16.39
CA TYR A 50 -0.86 -16.62 -17.00
C TYR A 50 -2.20 -17.18 -16.51
N SER A 51 -2.97 -17.78 -17.41
CA SER A 51 -4.30 -18.32 -17.09
C SER A 51 -4.52 -19.72 -17.68
N GLY A 52 -5.28 -20.52 -16.93
CA GLY A 52 -5.68 -21.87 -17.33
C GLY A 52 -4.55 -22.90 -17.38
N PRO A 53 -4.88 -24.17 -17.68
CA PRO A 53 -3.92 -25.28 -17.62
C PRO A 53 -2.82 -25.22 -18.67
N ARG A 54 -2.97 -24.38 -19.70
CA ARG A 54 -1.98 -24.18 -20.76
C ARG A 54 -1.10 -22.94 -20.54
N ALA A 55 -1.20 -22.29 -19.38
CA ALA A 55 -0.49 -21.04 -19.07
C ALA A 55 -0.61 -20.02 -20.21
N LYS A 56 -1.85 -19.74 -20.64
CA LYS A 56 -2.07 -18.76 -21.71
C LYS A 56 -1.81 -17.36 -21.16
N GLU A 57 -0.98 -16.61 -21.86
CA GLU A 57 -0.72 -15.21 -21.54
C GLU A 57 -1.96 -14.33 -21.72
N PHE A 58 -2.15 -13.47 -20.74
CA PHE A 58 -3.16 -12.43 -20.72
C PHE A 58 -2.47 -11.10 -20.41
N GLN A 59 -2.44 -10.22 -21.41
CA GLN A 59 -1.77 -8.92 -21.33
C GLN A 59 -2.59 -7.96 -20.46
N LEU A 60 -1.88 -7.05 -19.79
CA LEU A 60 -2.41 -6.10 -18.82
C LEU A 60 -1.82 -4.71 -19.09
N ALA A 61 -2.66 -3.70 -19.06
CA ALA A 61 -2.21 -2.34 -18.81
C ALA A 61 -1.94 -2.15 -17.32
N ALA A 62 -0.99 -1.27 -17.00
CA ALA A 62 -0.69 -0.91 -15.61
C ALA A 62 -0.76 0.60 -15.41
N MET A 63 -1.34 1.01 -14.29
CA MET A 63 -1.35 2.40 -13.85
C MET A 63 -0.74 2.50 -12.47
N VAL A 64 0.50 3.00 -12.40
CA VAL A 64 1.19 3.24 -11.14
C VAL A 64 0.75 4.60 -10.61
N SER A 65 -0.02 4.61 -9.53
CA SER A 65 -0.51 5.82 -8.87
C SER A 65 0.41 6.20 -7.71
N ILE A 66 0.69 7.50 -7.59
CA ILE A 66 1.46 8.08 -6.48
C ILE A 66 0.63 9.23 -5.92
N ARG A 67 0.22 9.13 -4.66
CA ARG A 67 -0.69 10.09 -4.01
C ARG A 67 -0.05 10.64 -2.75
N ASN A 68 0.16 11.95 -2.70
CA ASN A 68 0.54 12.62 -1.46
C ASN A 68 -0.66 12.56 -0.51
N THR A 69 -0.53 11.87 0.61
CA THR A 69 -1.59 11.76 1.64
C THR A 69 -1.45 12.84 2.72
N ASP A 70 -0.38 13.63 2.68
CA ASP A 70 -0.18 14.71 3.63
C ASP A 70 -1.09 15.90 3.28
N PRO A 71 -1.91 16.39 4.25
CA PRO A 71 -2.83 17.50 4.02
C PRO A 71 -2.16 18.87 4.06
N LYS A 72 -0.89 18.97 4.48
CA LYS A 72 -0.21 20.24 4.75
C LYS A 72 1.08 20.39 3.96
N GLU A 73 1.83 19.31 3.82
CA GLU A 73 3.18 19.35 3.26
C GLU A 73 3.23 18.76 1.85
N SER A 74 4.15 19.29 1.04
CA SER A 74 4.43 18.77 -0.29
C SER A 74 5.49 17.69 -0.24
N ILE A 75 5.41 16.73 -1.15
CA ILE A 75 6.46 15.73 -1.39
C ILE A 75 7.08 15.93 -2.78
N LYS A 76 8.29 15.41 -2.97
CA LYS A 76 8.97 15.34 -4.26
C LYS A 76 9.30 13.89 -4.58
N ILE A 77 8.74 13.39 -5.68
CA ILE A 77 9.22 12.17 -6.34
C ILE A 77 10.58 12.50 -6.95
N VAL A 78 11.64 11.86 -6.46
CA VAL A 78 13.02 12.09 -6.91
C VAL A 78 13.34 11.18 -8.09
N ARG A 79 12.84 9.94 -8.06
CA ARG A 79 13.12 8.90 -9.05
C ARG A 79 11.90 7.99 -9.19
N ALA A 80 11.61 7.56 -10.40
CA ALA A 80 10.63 6.53 -10.71
C ALA A 80 11.15 5.70 -11.89
N ASP A 81 11.79 4.59 -11.59
CA ASP A 81 12.50 3.78 -12.57
C ASP A 81 11.77 2.46 -12.80
N TYR A 82 11.51 2.15 -14.07
CA TYR A 82 10.82 0.94 -14.50
C TYR A 82 11.84 -0.12 -14.90
N TYR A 83 11.72 -1.31 -14.32
CA TYR A 83 12.59 -2.46 -14.55
C TYR A 83 11.80 -3.64 -15.12
N ASP A 84 12.44 -4.41 -15.98
CA ASP A 84 11.90 -5.67 -16.51
C ASP A 84 12.11 -6.85 -15.55
N ASN A 85 11.64 -8.03 -15.96
CA ASN A 85 11.75 -9.30 -15.21
C ASN A 85 13.19 -9.67 -14.83
N GLU A 86 14.16 -9.23 -15.63
CA GLU A 86 15.58 -9.56 -15.46
C GLU A 86 16.29 -8.51 -14.58
N GLY A 87 15.54 -7.50 -14.10
CA GLY A 87 16.09 -6.41 -13.31
C GLY A 87 16.84 -5.38 -14.14
N LYS A 88 16.64 -5.35 -15.46
CA LYS A 88 17.23 -4.34 -16.33
C LYS A 88 16.34 -3.11 -16.38
N LEU A 89 16.96 -1.94 -16.31
CA LEU A 89 16.28 -0.66 -16.42
C LEU A 89 15.70 -0.50 -17.83
N VAL A 90 14.38 -0.37 -17.91
CA VAL A 90 13.63 -0.16 -19.15
C VAL A 90 13.47 1.33 -19.42
N GLU A 91 12.98 2.09 -18.44
CA GLU A 91 12.65 3.50 -18.62
C GLU A 91 12.72 4.27 -17.30
N ARG A 92 12.99 5.58 -17.40
CA ARG A 92 12.93 6.50 -16.26
C ARG A 92 11.79 7.49 -16.45
N TYR A 93 10.97 7.63 -15.41
CA TYR A 93 9.86 8.56 -15.37
C TYR A 93 10.21 9.74 -14.47
N PHE A 94 9.61 10.90 -14.80
CA PHE A 94 9.85 12.17 -14.11
C PHE A 94 11.34 12.56 -14.01
N PRO A 95 12.07 12.65 -15.14
CA PRO A 95 13.45 13.12 -15.12
C PRO A 95 13.53 14.54 -14.51
N GLY A 96 14.40 14.73 -13.51
CA GLY A 96 14.48 15.98 -12.72
C GLY A 96 13.59 16.00 -11.46
N GLY A 97 12.76 14.97 -11.30
CA GLY A 97 11.82 14.81 -10.20
C GLY A 97 10.49 15.54 -10.42
N LYS A 98 9.50 15.19 -9.61
CA LYS A 98 8.14 15.74 -9.68
C LYS A 98 7.63 16.08 -8.29
N SER A 99 7.31 17.35 -8.07
CA SER A 99 6.68 17.80 -6.82
C SER A 99 5.18 17.51 -6.86
N LEU A 100 4.66 17.01 -5.75
CA LEU A 100 3.24 16.87 -5.48
C LEU A 100 2.88 17.79 -4.30
N ALA A 101 1.97 18.73 -4.55
CA ALA A 101 1.38 19.57 -3.52
C ALA A 101 0.65 18.72 -2.46
N PRO A 102 0.23 19.29 -1.32
CA PRO A 102 -0.59 18.58 -0.35
C PRO A 102 -1.82 17.98 -1.02
N LEU A 103 -2.12 16.71 -0.73
CA LEU A 103 -3.23 15.94 -1.32
C LEU A 103 -3.17 15.74 -2.85
N ALA A 104 -2.10 16.17 -3.53
CA ALA A 104 -1.96 16.01 -4.97
C ALA A 104 -1.52 14.59 -5.36
N SER A 105 -1.89 14.17 -6.56
CA SER A 105 -1.57 12.84 -7.09
C SER A 105 -0.94 12.93 -8.48
N THR A 106 -0.21 11.89 -8.85
CA THR A 106 0.21 11.65 -10.23
C THR A 106 0.15 10.16 -10.56
N HIS A 107 0.37 9.82 -11.82
CA HIS A 107 0.42 8.43 -12.26
C HIS A 107 1.39 8.25 -13.43
N ILE A 108 1.78 6.99 -13.62
CA ILE A 108 2.50 6.49 -14.79
C ILE A 108 1.61 5.42 -15.43
N TYR A 109 1.44 5.48 -16.75
CA TYR A 109 0.62 4.53 -17.49
C TYR A 109 1.47 3.68 -18.42
N ILE A 110 1.44 2.37 -18.20
CA ILE A 110 2.02 1.35 -19.08
C ILE A 110 0.89 0.73 -19.88
N LYS A 111 1.05 0.73 -21.20
CA LYS A 111 0.02 0.29 -22.14
C LYS A 111 -0.01 -1.24 -22.16
N GLU A 112 -1.19 -1.81 -22.44
CA GLU A 112 -1.40 -3.27 -22.49
C GLU A 112 -0.48 -3.99 -23.49
N TYR A 113 -0.08 -3.31 -24.57
CA TYR A 113 0.82 -3.87 -25.58
C TYR A 113 2.32 -3.62 -25.31
N ASP A 114 2.67 -3.02 -24.16
CA ASP A 114 4.07 -2.86 -23.78
C ASP A 114 4.57 -4.13 -23.07
N GLU A 115 5.19 -5.01 -23.85
CA GLU A 115 5.69 -6.30 -23.37
C GLU A 115 7.12 -6.21 -22.80
N LYS A 116 7.73 -5.02 -22.77
CA LYS A 116 9.15 -4.87 -22.33
C LYS A 116 9.35 -5.25 -20.87
N GLY A 117 8.31 -5.08 -20.05
CA GLY A 117 8.38 -5.38 -18.62
C GLY A 117 8.37 -6.86 -18.32
N GLY A 118 7.46 -7.60 -18.95
CA GLY A 118 7.10 -8.99 -18.64
C GLY A 118 6.37 -9.20 -17.30
N PRO A 119 6.17 -10.47 -16.87
CA PRO A 119 5.38 -10.83 -15.70
C PRO A 119 6.06 -10.51 -14.35
N GLY A 120 7.33 -10.12 -14.34
CA GLY A 120 8.11 -9.79 -13.15
C GLY A 120 8.56 -8.33 -13.09
N ALA A 121 7.97 -7.46 -13.92
CA ALA A 121 8.34 -6.06 -13.98
C ALA A 121 8.09 -5.32 -12.65
N ASN A 122 8.75 -4.19 -12.45
CA ASN A 122 8.58 -3.40 -11.24
C ASN A 122 9.00 -1.96 -11.41
N PHE A 123 8.53 -1.13 -10.48
CA PHE A 123 9.04 0.22 -10.30
C PHE A 123 9.84 0.34 -9.01
N ILE A 124 10.95 1.07 -9.10
CA ILE A 124 11.65 1.62 -7.94
C ILE A 124 11.34 3.13 -7.88
N ILE A 125 10.62 3.54 -6.84
CA ILE A 125 10.19 4.92 -6.65
C ILE A 125 10.83 5.47 -5.38
N THR A 126 11.60 6.55 -5.52
CA THR A 126 12.15 7.30 -4.39
C THR A 126 11.43 8.62 -4.27
N TRP A 127 10.94 8.93 -3.07
CA TRP A 127 10.33 10.21 -2.75
C TRP A 127 10.97 10.82 -1.51
N GLN A 128 10.85 12.13 -1.37
CA GLN A 128 11.32 12.88 -0.20
C GLN A 128 10.44 14.08 0.10
N ALA A 129 10.47 14.55 1.34
CA ALA A 129 9.84 15.76 1.82
C ALA A 129 10.85 16.62 2.58
N LYS A 130 10.49 17.88 2.87
CA LYS A 130 11.34 18.77 3.67
C LYS A 130 11.36 18.40 5.15
N GLY A 131 10.24 17.85 5.65
CA GLY A 131 10.04 17.42 7.02
C GLY A 131 9.36 16.07 7.08
N GLN A 132 8.98 15.64 8.29
CA GLN A 132 8.17 14.45 8.48
C GLN A 132 6.77 14.68 7.92
N VAL A 133 6.34 13.80 7.02
CA VAL A 133 5.03 13.82 6.38
C VAL A 133 4.38 12.44 6.45
N ASN A 134 3.06 12.39 6.25
CA ASN A 134 2.38 11.12 6.01
C ASN A 134 3.00 10.41 4.80
N GLU A 135 3.23 9.10 4.91
CA GLU A 135 3.68 8.31 3.77
C GLU A 135 2.70 8.39 2.59
N PRO A 136 3.18 8.64 1.36
CA PRO A 136 2.32 8.65 0.20
C PRO A 136 1.77 7.25 -0.06
N VAL A 137 0.55 7.20 -0.58
CA VAL A 137 0.00 5.94 -1.11
C VAL A 137 0.57 5.74 -2.50
N ILE A 138 1.32 4.65 -2.68
CA ILE A 138 1.90 4.23 -3.94
C ILE A 138 1.42 2.81 -4.24
N GLU A 139 0.80 2.63 -5.39
CA GLU A 139 0.22 1.36 -5.81
C GLU A 139 0.15 1.28 -7.33
N ALA A 140 0.13 0.07 -7.87
CA ALA A 140 -0.13 -0.15 -9.28
C ALA A 140 -1.48 -0.83 -9.47
N LEU A 141 -2.35 -0.24 -10.28
CA LEU A 141 -3.58 -0.86 -10.77
C LEU A 141 -3.27 -1.61 -12.06
N MET A 142 -3.45 -2.91 -12.04
CA MET A 142 -3.46 -3.73 -13.26
C MET A 142 -4.87 -3.78 -13.82
N LEU A 143 -4.99 -3.66 -15.14
CA LEU A 143 -6.25 -3.73 -15.86
C LEU A 143 -6.05 -4.48 -17.17
N GLY A 144 -6.85 -5.51 -17.42
CA GLY A 144 -6.92 -6.13 -18.74
C GLY A 144 -8.36 -6.40 -19.15
N LEU A 145 -8.68 -5.98 -20.37
CA LEU A 145 -10.02 -6.01 -20.95
C LEU A 145 -9.94 -6.74 -22.29
N LYS A 146 -10.10 -8.07 -22.29
CA LYS A 146 -9.97 -8.86 -23.52
C LYS A 146 -11.04 -9.95 -23.61
N GLY A 147 -11.67 -10.06 -24.77
CA GLY A 147 -12.60 -11.15 -25.10
C GLY A 147 -13.86 -11.22 -24.22
N GLY A 148 -14.36 -10.08 -23.73
CA GLY A 148 -15.54 -10.03 -22.87
C GLY A 148 -15.27 -10.37 -21.39
N GLN A 149 -14.02 -10.63 -21.03
CA GLN A 149 -13.58 -10.80 -19.64
C GLN A 149 -12.72 -9.60 -19.23
N GLY A 150 -12.97 -9.09 -18.03
CA GLY A 150 -12.21 -8.01 -17.42
C GLY A 150 -11.61 -8.46 -16.11
N ILE A 151 -10.32 -8.25 -15.92
CA ILE A 151 -9.65 -8.43 -14.63
C ILE A 151 -8.98 -7.13 -14.22
N SER A 152 -9.03 -6.84 -12.92
CA SER A 152 -8.31 -5.74 -12.32
C SER A 152 -7.91 -6.08 -10.90
N PHE A 153 -6.70 -5.67 -10.51
CA PHE A 153 -6.21 -5.84 -9.14
C PHE A 153 -5.18 -4.77 -8.80
N LEU A 154 -5.00 -4.51 -7.51
CA LEU A 154 -4.01 -3.58 -7.00
C LEU A 154 -2.75 -4.32 -6.56
N CYS A 155 -1.61 -3.70 -6.80
CA CYS A 155 -0.31 -4.11 -6.28
C CYS A 155 0.23 -2.97 -5.42
N PRO A 156 0.12 -3.07 -4.08
CA PRO A 156 0.64 -2.03 -3.19
C PRO A 156 2.17 -1.99 -3.25
N ALA A 157 2.73 -0.82 -3.05
CA ALA A 157 4.17 -0.66 -2.90
C ALA A 157 4.66 -1.31 -1.60
N LYS A 158 5.92 -1.77 -1.61
CA LYS A 158 6.65 -2.22 -0.44
C LYS A 158 7.82 -1.27 -0.18
N VAL A 159 7.90 -0.73 1.03
CA VAL A 159 9.07 0.05 1.46
C VAL A 159 10.28 -0.87 1.49
N ILE A 160 11.37 -0.46 0.84
CA ILE A 160 12.64 -1.19 0.80
C ILE A 160 13.80 -0.41 1.43
N ASP A 161 13.63 0.90 1.62
CA ASP A 161 14.58 1.77 2.29
C ASP A 161 13.87 3.02 2.84
N THR A 162 14.32 3.52 3.99
CA THR A 162 13.77 4.70 4.66
C THR A 162 14.88 5.71 4.92
N LYS A 163 14.61 6.98 4.65
CA LYS A 163 15.51 8.08 5.00
C LYS A 163 14.99 8.80 6.25
N ASP A 164 15.80 8.79 7.30
CA ASP A 164 15.55 9.48 8.57
C ASP A 164 15.87 10.99 8.50
#